data_AF-L8I998-F1
#
_entry.id   AF-L8I998-F1
#
_cell.length_a   1.000
_cell.length_b   1.000
_cell.length_c   1.000
_cell.angle_alpha   90.00
_cell.angle_beta   90.00
_cell.angle_gamma   90.00
#
_symmetry.space_group_name_H-M   'P 1'
#
loop_
_entity.id
_entity.type
_entity.pdbx_description
1 polymer ?
#
loop_
_entity_poly.entity_id
_entity_poly.type
_entity_poly.pdbx_seq_one_letter_code
_entity_poly.pdbx_strand_id
1 'polypeptide(L)'
;MVLAGLLLLLTLLAGAHLLWGRWKLRNLHLPPLVPGFLHLLQSNLPIHLLSLTQIEPVPPALGAENLASRPPGTSQVPPYLVHALSLQRMRVQAGAPVTTQKEFSLLTCSIICYLTFGNKEDTLVHAFHDCVQDLMKTWDHWSIQILDMVPFLRFFPNPGLWRLKQAIENRDHMVEKQLTRHKESMVAGQWRDMTDYMLQGVGRQRVEEGPGQLLEGHVHMSVVDLFIGGTETTASTLSWAVAFLLHHPEIQRRLQEELDRELGPGASCSRVTYKDRARLPLLNATIAEVLRLRPVVPLALPHRTTRPSSIFGYDIPEGMVVIPNLQGAHLDETVWEQPHEF
;
A
#
# COMPACT_ATOMS: atom_id res chain seq x y z
N MET A 1 -60.28 -7.28 6.97
CA MET A 1 -58.98 -7.24 6.26
C MET A 1 -58.54 -5.82 5.88
N VAL A 2 -59.44 -4.89 5.51
CA VAL A 2 -59.07 -3.51 5.11
C VAL A 2 -58.54 -2.66 6.28
N LEU A 3 -59.09 -2.80 7.50
CA LEU A 3 -58.64 -2.03 8.67
C LEU A 3 -57.21 -2.36 9.12
N ALA A 4 -56.79 -3.62 8.98
CA ALA A 4 -55.45 -4.06 9.36
C ALA A 4 -54.38 -3.51 8.38
N GLY A 5 -54.72 -3.39 7.10
CA GLY A 5 -53.84 -2.77 6.10
C GLY A 5 -53.64 -1.26 6.32
N LEU A 6 -54.68 -0.56 6.76
CA LEU A 6 -54.62 0.88 7.06
C LEU A 6 -53.77 1.18 8.31
N LEU A 7 -53.84 0.33 9.33
CA LEU A 7 -52.99 0.46 10.52
C LEU A 7 -51.51 0.22 10.19
N LEU A 8 -51.22 -0.74 9.29
CA LEU A 8 -49.86 -1.05 8.84
C LEU A 8 -49.28 0.04 7.94
N LEU A 9 -50.12 0.70 7.14
CA LEU A 9 -49.74 1.86 6.34
C LEU A 9 -49.43 3.08 7.23
N LEU A 10 -50.22 3.31 8.27
CA LEU A 10 -50.01 4.41 9.22
C LEU A 10 -48.75 4.22 10.07
N THR A 11 -48.42 2.99 10.46
CA THR A 11 -47.15 2.71 11.17
C THR A 11 -45.94 2.84 10.25
N LEU A 12 -46.05 2.46 8.97
CA LEU A 12 -45.01 2.68 7.97
C LEU A 12 -44.79 4.17 7.67
N LEU A 13 -45.87 4.96 7.59
CA LEU A 13 -45.79 6.41 7.37
C LEU A 13 -45.27 7.15 8.61
N ALA A 14 -45.64 6.73 9.83
CA ALA A 14 -45.08 7.26 11.07
C ALA A 14 -43.59 6.93 11.22
N GLY A 15 -43.18 5.71 10.85
CA GLY A 15 -41.78 5.30 10.78
C GLY A 15 -40.99 6.11 9.74
N ALA A 16 -41.58 6.36 8.57
CA ALA A 16 -40.98 7.20 7.53
C ALA A 16 -40.84 8.67 7.98
N HIS A 17 -41.81 9.22 8.71
CA HIS A 17 -41.74 10.58 9.26
C HIS A 17 -40.69 10.71 10.38
N LEU A 18 -40.53 9.68 11.23
CA LEU A 18 -39.47 9.60 12.23
C LEU A 18 -38.08 9.47 11.61
N LEU A 19 -37.96 8.72 10.51
CA LEU A 19 -36.74 8.60 9.71
C LEU A 19 -36.42 9.91 8.95
N TRP A 20 -37.45 10.63 8.49
CA TRP A 20 -37.32 11.94 7.84
C TRP A 20 -36.86 13.03 8.82
N GLY A 21 -37.25 12.96 10.09
CA GLY A 21 -36.75 13.85 11.14
C GLY A 21 -35.24 13.70 11.42
N ARG A 22 -34.63 12.57 11.05
CA ARG A 22 -33.18 12.30 11.18
C ARG A 22 -32.39 12.64 9.90
N TRP A 23 -33.04 13.18 8.87
CA TRP A 23 -32.48 13.49 7.55
C TRP A 23 -31.58 14.75 7.51
N LYS A 24 -30.87 15.03 8.60
CA LYS A 24 -29.91 16.14 8.72
C LYS A 24 -28.49 15.75 8.30
N LEU A 25 -28.37 14.95 7.23
CA LEU A 25 -27.10 14.49 6.63
C LEU A 25 -26.86 15.06 5.22
N ARG A 26 -27.57 16.13 4.86
CA ARG A 26 -27.60 16.68 3.50
C ARG A 26 -26.29 17.34 3.02
N ASN A 27 -25.24 17.38 3.85
CA ASN A 27 -23.97 18.03 3.52
C ASN A 27 -22.76 17.07 3.63
N LEU A 28 -22.86 15.87 3.07
CA LEU A 28 -21.69 15.00 2.85
C LEU A 28 -21.28 15.08 1.39
N HIS A 29 -20.35 15.98 1.09
CA HIS A 29 -19.56 15.91 -0.15
C HIS A 29 -18.51 14.81 0.02
N LEU A 30 -18.90 13.57 -0.30
CA LEU A 30 -17.94 12.51 -0.58
C LEU A 30 -17.44 12.71 -2.03
N PRO A 31 -16.14 12.52 -2.30
CA PRO A 31 -15.60 12.58 -3.67
C PRO A 31 -16.29 11.54 -4.56
N PRO A 32 -16.33 11.75 -5.89
CA PRO A 32 -16.94 10.78 -6.81
C PRO A 32 -16.19 9.45 -6.74
N LEU A 33 -16.85 8.43 -6.20
CA LEU A 33 -16.32 7.08 -6.08
C LEU A 33 -16.37 6.37 -7.43
N VAL A 34 -15.28 5.69 -7.75
CA VAL A 34 -15.10 4.94 -8.99
C VAL A 34 -15.57 3.49 -8.76
N PRO A 35 -16.58 2.98 -9.50
CA PRO A 35 -17.11 1.64 -9.29
C PRO A 35 -16.15 0.52 -9.75
N GLY A 36 -16.02 -0.54 -8.93
CA GLY A 36 -15.73 -1.89 -9.43
C GLY A 36 -14.65 -2.68 -8.69
N PHE A 37 -14.98 -3.28 -7.53
CA PHE A 37 -14.01 -4.10 -6.78
C PHE A 37 -14.55 -5.44 -6.20
N LEU A 38 -15.75 -5.92 -6.56
CA LEU A 38 -16.29 -7.19 -6.02
C LEU A 38 -15.69 -8.48 -6.61
N HIS A 39 -14.79 -8.42 -7.58
CA HIS A 39 -14.14 -9.64 -8.09
C HIS A 39 -12.87 -10.07 -7.34
N LEU A 40 -12.46 -9.36 -6.29
CA LEU A 40 -11.34 -9.74 -5.43
C LEU A 40 -11.67 -10.85 -4.40
N LEU A 41 -12.92 -11.34 -4.37
CA LEU A 41 -13.35 -12.41 -3.47
C LEU A 41 -13.20 -13.80 -4.11
N GLN A 42 -11.96 -14.27 -4.22
CA GLN A 42 -11.68 -15.70 -4.08
C GLN A 42 -10.64 -15.91 -2.98
N SER A 43 -11.13 -15.88 -1.75
CA SER A 43 -10.42 -16.38 -0.57
C SER A 43 -10.54 -17.90 -0.53
N ASN A 44 -9.67 -18.63 -1.23
CA ASN A 44 -9.49 -20.06 -1.00
C ASN A 44 -7.99 -20.39 -1.03
N LEU A 45 -7.35 -20.30 0.13
CA LEU A 45 -6.14 -21.07 0.43
C LEU A 45 -6.39 -21.87 1.70
N PRO A 46 -6.34 -23.22 1.66
CA PRO A 46 -6.48 -24.05 2.85
C PRO A 46 -5.25 -23.90 3.76
N ILE A 47 -5.53 -23.61 5.03
CA ILE A 47 -4.57 -23.58 6.14
C ILE A 47 -4.20 -25.02 6.49
N HIS A 48 -3.31 -25.66 5.74
CA HIS A 48 -2.58 -26.84 6.21
C HIS A 48 -1.28 -26.95 5.43
N LEU A 49 -0.14 -26.72 6.12
CA LEU A 49 1.16 -27.40 5.98
C LEU A 49 2.24 -26.54 6.68
N LEU A 50 2.07 -26.36 8.00
CA LEU A 50 3.15 -26.04 8.92
C LEU A 50 3.60 -27.36 9.57
N SER A 51 4.39 -28.14 8.86
CA SER A 51 5.31 -29.11 9.47
C SER A 51 6.35 -29.50 8.45
N LEU A 52 7.55 -29.84 8.94
CA LEU A 52 8.73 -30.29 8.20
C LEU A 52 9.69 -29.19 7.76
N THR A 53 10.45 -28.66 8.71
CA THR A 53 11.92 -28.59 8.58
C THR A 53 12.54 -28.58 9.98
N GLN A 54 12.99 -29.74 10.46
CA GLN A 54 14.12 -29.79 11.37
C GLN A 54 15.40 -29.74 10.52
N ILE A 55 16.42 -29.00 10.95
CA ILE A 55 17.86 -29.33 10.84
C ILE A 55 18.69 -28.27 11.61
N GLU A 56 19.82 -28.76 12.14
CA GLU A 56 20.72 -28.36 13.23
C GLU A 56 21.47 -26.99 13.16
N PRO A 57 22.11 -26.56 14.27
CA PRO A 57 22.64 -25.20 14.45
C PRO A 57 24.10 -25.02 13.98
N VAL A 58 24.44 -23.80 13.58
CA VAL A 58 25.78 -23.36 13.12
C VAL A 58 26.25 -22.16 13.99
N PRO A 59 27.55 -22.01 14.32
CA PRO A 59 28.04 -21.32 15.52
C PRO A 59 28.24 -19.79 15.37
N PRO A 60 28.51 -19.04 16.46
CA PRO A 60 28.32 -17.59 16.49
C PRO A 60 29.52 -16.81 15.93
N ALA A 61 29.25 -15.78 15.12
CA ALA A 61 30.25 -14.84 14.66
C ALA A 61 30.10 -13.46 15.35
N LEU A 62 31.12 -13.14 16.14
CA LEU A 62 31.86 -11.87 16.25
C LEU A 62 31.24 -10.60 15.65
N GLY A 63 31.22 -9.53 16.47
CA GLY A 63 31.33 -8.14 15.99
C GLY A 63 30.39 -7.11 16.60
N ALA A 64 30.29 -7.03 17.94
CA ALA A 64 29.57 -5.95 18.64
C ALA A 64 30.41 -4.67 18.85
N GLU A 65 31.66 -4.64 18.39
CA GLU A 65 32.59 -3.54 18.67
C GLU A 65 32.85 -2.70 17.42
N ASN A 66 31.95 -1.75 17.13
CA ASN A 66 32.30 -0.50 16.41
C ASN A 66 31.18 0.56 16.37
N LEU A 67 30.17 0.48 17.24
CA LEU A 67 29.06 1.45 17.29
C LEU A 67 29.33 2.68 18.18
N ALA A 68 30.51 2.78 18.81
CA ALA A 68 30.76 3.79 19.86
C ALA A 68 31.49 5.07 19.41
N SER A 69 31.78 5.26 18.12
CA SER A 69 32.59 6.41 17.66
C SER A 69 31.99 7.15 16.45
N ARG A 70 30.93 7.95 16.68
CA ARG A 70 30.54 9.03 15.76
C ARG A 70 30.26 10.35 16.50
N PRO A 71 30.73 11.50 15.98
CA PRO A 71 30.57 12.81 16.60
C PRO A 71 29.12 13.32 16.53
N PRO A 72 28.69 14.18 17.47
CA PRO A 72 27.30 14.63 17.59
C PRO A 72 27.00 15.70 16.54
N GLY A 73 26.05 15.42 15.64
CA GLY A 73 25.63 16.38 14.60
C GLY A 73 24.98 15.79 13.36
N THR A 74 24.96 14.46 13.20
CA THR A 74 24.24 13.78 12.11
C THR A 74 23.14 12.88 12.68
N SER A 75 22.05 13.48 13.15
CA SER A 75 20.83 12.77 13.61
C SER A 75 20.00 12.21 12.45
N GLN A 76 20.66 11.77 11.38
CA GLN A 76 20.03 11.03 10.30
C GLN A 76 20.39 9.56 10.52
N VAL A 77 19.37 8.74 10.80
CA VAL A 77 19.46 7.29 10.63
C VAL A 77 19.24 7.04 9.14
N PRO A 78 20.28 6.77 8.35
CA PRO A 78 20.11 6.54 6.92
C PRO A 78 19.28 5.28 6.63
N PRO A 79 18.59 5.21 5.46
CA PRO A 79 17.68 4.12 5.09
C PRO A 79 18.28 2.71 5.20
N TYR A 80 19.60 2.57 5.08
CA TYR A 80 20.30 1.30 5.23
C TYR A 80 20.21 0.73 6.66
N LEU A 81 20.01 1.57 7.69
CA LEU A 81 19.82 1.14 9.07
C LEU A 81 18.44 0.52 9.30
N VAL A 82 17.38 1.00 8.62
CA VAL A 82 16.03 0.39 8.70
C VAL A 82 16.06 -1.04 8.16
N HIS A 83 16.72 -1.23 7.02
CA HIS A 83 16.96 -2.56 6.44
C HIS A 83 17.83 -3.44 7.36
N ALA A 84 18.90 -2.88 7.94
CA ALA A 84 19.76 -3.60 8.88
C ALA A 84 19.01 -4.04 10.15
N LEU A 85 18.11 -3.20 10.67
CA LEU A 85 17.26 -3.52 11.82
C LEU A 85 16.27 -4.64 11.51
N SER A 86 15.63 -4.62 10.33
CA SER A 86 14.76 -5.72 9.90
C SER A 86 15.53 -7.05 9.77
N LEU A 87 16.71 -7.03 9.14
CA LEU A 87 17.58 -8.20 9.06
C LEU A 87 18.07 -8.66 10.44
N GLN A 88 18.36 -7.74 11.35
CA GLN A 88 18.76 -8.06 12.71
C GLN A 88 17.62 -8.71 13.50
N ARG A 89 16.37 -8.24 13.34
CA ARG A 89 15.18 -8.89 13.92
C ARG A 89 15.01 -10.32 13.41
N MET A 90 15.18 -10.54 12.10
CA MET A 90 15.14 -11.88 11.52
C MET A 90 16.29 -12.77 12.02
N ARG A 91 17.50 -12.23 12.18
CA ARG A 91 18.65 -12.95 12.75
C ARG A 91 18.47 -13.34 14.21
N VAL A 92 17.82 -12.50 15.02
CA VAL A 92 17.52 -12.79 16.43
C VAL A 92 16.53 -13.97 16.57
N GLN A 93 15.68 -14.18 15.56
CA GLN A 93 14.70 -15.27 15.52
C GLN A 93 15.19 -16.50 14.72
N ALA A 94 16.51 -16.64 14.55
CA ALA A 94 17.09 -17.75 13.80
C ALA A 94 16.58 -19.12 14.30
N GLY A 95 16.03 -19.92 13.39
CA GLY A 95 15.48 -21.26 13.68
C GLY A 95 14.00 -21.30 14.06
N ALA A 96 13.35 -20.15 14.28
CA ALA A 96 11.91 -20.10 14.52
C ALA A 96 11.12 -19.80 13.22
N PRO A 97 9.89 -20.33 13.05
CA PRO A 97 9.02 -19.90 11.96
C PRO A 97 8.60 -18.44 12.17
N VAL A 98 8.81 -17.61 11.15
CA VAL A 98 8.49 -16.17 11.19
C VAL A 98 7.48 -15.83 10.10
N THR A 99 6.43 -15.08 10.46
CA THR A 99 5.46 -14.55 9.50
C THR A 99 6.05 -13.35 8.76
N THR A 100 6.66 -13.59 7.59
CA THR A 100 7.40 -12.58 6.81
C THR A 100 6.55 -11.39 6.36
N GLN A 101 5.26 -11.58 6.12
CA GLN A 101 4.34 -10.51 5.69
C GLN A 101 4.33 -9.31 6.65
N LYS A 102 4.25 -9.58 7.97
CA LYS A 102 4.21 -8.51 8.97
C LYS A 102 5.53 -7.73 9.03
N GLU A 103 6.65 -8.43 8.91
CA GLU A 103 7.98 -7.80 8.89
C GLU A 103 8.18 -6.96 7.63
N PHE A 104 7.76 -7.43 6.46
CA PHE A 104 7.85 -6.65 5.22
C PHE A 104 6.92 -5.44 5.21
N SER A 105 5.71 -5.59 5.77
CA SER A 105 4.75 -4.49 5.89
C SER A 105 5.27 -3.42 6.87
N LEU A 106 5.86 -3.80 7.99
CA LEU A 106 6.54 -2.84 8.88
C LEU A 106 7.76 -2.19 8.21
N LEU A 107 8.60 -2.96 7.51
CA LEU A 107 9.78 -2.44 6.82
C LEU A 107 9.42 -1.37 5.77
N THR A 108 8.45 -1.69 4.91
CA THR A 108 7.97 -0.78 3.87
C THR A 108 7.27 0.45 4.46
N CYS A 109 6.47 0.26 5.52
CA CYS A 109 5.90 1.37 6.29
C CYS A 109 6.99 2.29 6.86
N SER A 110 8.06 1.73 7.45
CA SER A 110 9.19 2.52 7.97
C SER A 110 9.88 3.31 6.86
N ILE A 111 10.11 2.69 5.69
CA ILE A 111 10.75 3.35 4.55
C ILE A 111 9.89 4.51 4.05
N ILE A 112 8.59 4.30 3.84
CA ILE A 112 7.72 5.36 3.35
C ILE A 112 7.52 6.45 4.39
N CYS A 113 7.38 6.11 5.69
CA CYS A 113 7.40 7.06 6.80
C CYS A 113 8.63 7.96 6.77
N TYR A 114 9.81 7.38 6.55
CA TYR A 114 11.06 8.11 6.50
C TYR A 114 11.12 9.06 5.29
N LEU A 115 10.69 8.60 4.12
CA LEU A 115 10.69 9.40 2.90
C LEU A 115 9.70 10.56 2.95
N THR A 116 8.58 10.42 3.66
CA THR A 116 7.51 11.43 3.72
C THR A 116 7.63 12.36 4.92
N PHE A 117 8.05 11.89 6.09
CA PHE A 117 8.09 12.69 7.33
C PHE A 117 9.48 12.82 7.97
N GLY A 118 10.51 12.29 7.30
CA GLY A 118 11.88 12.25 7.82
C GLY A 118 12.06 11.27 8.98
N ASN A 119 13.11 11.46 9.77
CA ASN A 119 13.44 10.57 10.88
C ASN A 119 12.38 10.68 12.00
N LYS A 120 11.70 9.57 12.30
CA LYS A 120 10.65 9.48 13.33
C LYS A 120 10.90 8.30 14.27
N GLU A 121 10.36 8.41 15.47
CA GLU A 121 10.39 7.33 16.46
C GLU A 121 9.61 6.09 15.98
N ASP A 122 10.11 4.90 16.35
CA ASP A 122 9.49 3.62 15.98
C ASP A 122 8.02 3.50 16.42
N THR A 123 7.65 4.11 17.56
CA THR A 123 6.27 4.15 18.08
C THR A 123 5.31 4.81 17.10
N LEU A 124 5.76 5.89 16.44
CA LEU A 124 4.95 6.61 15.46
C LEU A 124 4.78 5.78 14.18
N VAL A 125 5.82 5.07 13.76
CA VAL A 125 5.75 4.18 12.59
C VAL A 125 4.76 3.05 12.82
N HIS A 126 4.76 2.44 14.01
CA HIS A 126 3.76 1.43 14.38
C HIS A 126 2.34 2.00 14.37
N ALA A 127 2.13 3.21 14.91
CA ALA A 127 0.82 3.85 14.88
C ALA A 127 0.32 4.13 13.45
N PHE A 128 1.22 4.54 12.53
CA PHE A 128 0.88 4.71 11.11
C PHE A 128 0.55 3.38 10.45
N HIS A 129 1.37 2.35 10.71
CA HIS A 129 1.14 1.00 10.19
C HIS A 129 -0.23 0.46 10.60
N ASP A 130 -0.56 0.52 11.89
CA ASP A 130 -1.86 0.08 12.42
C ASP A 130 -3.02 0.89 11.82
N CYS A 131 -2.83 2.21 11.63
CA CYS A 131 -3.84 3.08 11.01
C CYS A 131 -4.09 2.71 9.53
N VAL A 132 -3.04 2.46 8.75
CA VAL A 132 -3.15 2.03 7.35
C VAL A 132 -3.83 0.66 7.27
N GLN A 133 -3.47 -0.26 8.16
CA GLN A 133 -4.07 -1.60 8.22
C GLN A 133 -5.56 -1.57 8.56
N ASP A 134 -6.00 -0.77 9.54
CA ASP A 134 -7.43 -0.65 9.86
C ASP A 134 -8.20 0.05 8.73
N LEU A 135 -7.60 1.05 8.07
CA LEU A 135 -8.21 1.69 6.91
C LEU A 135 -8.42 0.71 5.74
N MET A 136 -7.40 -0.07 5.39
CA MET A 136 -7.52 -1.06 4.29
C MET A 136 -8.53 -2.15 4.64
N LYS A 137 -8.49 -2.70 5.86
CA LYS A 137 -9.46 -3.72 6.30
C LYS A 137 -10.90 -3.22 6.28
N THR A 138 -11.12 -1.95 6.64
CA THR A 138 -12.46 -1.36 6.63
C THR A 138 -12.94 -1.04 5.21
N TRP A 139 -12.05 -0.53 4.36
CA TRP A 139 -12.36 -0.25 2.96
C TRP A 139 -12.64 -1.53 2.17
N ASP A 140 -11.80 -2.55 2.29
CA ASP A 140 -11.94 -3.82 1.55
C ASP A 140 -13.13 -4.67 2.01
N HIS A 141 -13.74 -4.32 3.14
CA HIS A 141 -14.89 -5.04 3.63
C HIS A 141 -16.07 -4.94 2.65
N TRP A 142 -16.74 -6.07 2.39
CA TRP A 142 -17.84 -6.18 1.42
C TRP A 142 -18.96 -5.15 1.66
N SER A 143 -19.22 -4.78 2.92
CA SER A 143 -20.24 -3.80 3.29
C SER A 143 -19.93 -2.39 2.78
N ILE A 144 -18.66 -2.08 2.49
CA ILE A 144 -18.24 -0.82 1.87
C ILE A 144 -18.23 -0.98 0.35
N GLN A 145 -17.57 -2.03 -0.15
CA GLN A 145 -17.41 -2.28 -1.59
C GLN A 145 -18.75 -2.39 -2.35
N ILE A 146 -19.79 -2.93 -1.70
CA ILE A 146 -21.12 -3.03 -2.31
C ILE A 146 -21.75 -1.66 -2.62
N LEU A 147 -21.35 -0.61 -1.90
CA LEU A 147 -21.89 0.74 -2.11
C LEU A 147 -21.46 1.34 -3.44
N ASP A 148 -20.28 0.95 -3.94
CA ASP A 148 -19.78 1.41 -5.23
C ASP A 148 -20.53 0.76 -6.39
N MET A 149 -20.96 -0.49 -6.23
CA MET A 149 -21.79 -1.19 -7.22
C MET A 149 -23.26 -0.81 -7.14
N VAL A 150 -23.75 -0.56 -5.93
CA VAL A 150 -25.16 -0.31 -5.65
C VAL A 150 -25.30 0.99 -4.84
N PRO A 151 -25.16 2.17 -5.50
CA PRO A 151 -25.08 3.44 -4.79
C PRO A 151 -26.31 3.79 -3.96
N PHE A 152 -27.49 3.23 -4.26
CA PHE A 152 -28.68 3.48 -3.46
C PHE A 152 -28.59 2.89 -2.04
N LEU A 153 -27.72 1.90 -1.81
CA LEU A 153 -27.54 1.32 -0.46
C LEU A 153 -26.99 2.34 0.55
N ARG A 154 -26.40 3.46 0.09
CA ARG A 154 -25.95 4.57 0.94
C ARG A 154 -27.06 5.22 1.77
N PHE A 155 -28.33 5.06 1.36
CA PHE A 155 -29.47 5.62 2.09
C PHE A 155 -29.83 4.80 3.34
N PHE A 156 -29.33 3.56 3.45
CA PHE A 156 -29.55 2.70 4.61
C PHE A 156 -28.40 2.84 5.63
N PRO A 157 -28.68 2.68 6.93
CA PRO A 157 -27.64 2.73 7.94
C PRO A 157 -26.63 1.59 7.73
N ASN A 158 -25.35 1.95 7.62
CA ASN A 158 -24.26 0.99 7.44
C ASN A 158 -23.20 1.22 8.52
N PRO A 159 -23.04 0.32 9.49
CA PRO A 159 -22.04 0.47 10.54
C PRO A 159 -20.60 0.42 10.00
N GLY A 160 -20.39 -0.25 8.86
CA GLY A 160 -19.11 -0.24 8.16
C GLY A 160 -18.70 1.17 7.72
N LEU A 161 -19.66 1.97 7.21
CA LEU A 161 -19.38 3.37 6.83
C LEU A 161 -18.98 4.23 8.03
N TRP A 162 -19.58 4.00 9.20
CA TRP A 162 -19.20 4.72 10.41
C TRP A 162 -17.79 4.35 10.87
N ARG A 163 -17.43 3.06 10.79
CA ARG A 163 -16.08 2.60 11.11
C ARG A 163 -15.05 3.15 10.12
N LEU A 164 -15.35 3.13 8.82
CA LEU A 164 -14.50 3.73 7.78
C LEU A 164 -14.30 5.23 8.03
N LYS A 165 -15.37 5.94 8.40
CA LYS A 165 -15.29 7.37 8.73
C LYS A 165 -14.38 7.61 9.94
N GLN A 166 -14.47 6.80 10.99
CA GLN A 166 -13.58 6.90 12.14
C GLN A 166 -12.11 6.63 11.77
N ALA A 167 -11.86 5.63 10.92
CA ALA A 167 -10.51 5.34 10.43
C ALA A 167 -9.94 6.50 9.60
N ILE A 168 -10.77 7.13 8.75
CA ILE A 168 -10.42 8.33 7.98
C ILE A 168 -10.12 9.51 8.91
N GLU A 169 -10.95 9.79 9.90
CA GLU A 169 -10.74 10.88 10.87
C GLU A 169 -9.43 10.69 11.66
N ASN A 170 -9.15 9.47 12.11
CA ASN A 170 -7.89 9.16 12.82
C ASN A 170 -6.67 9.36 11.92
N ARG A 171 -6.74 8.89 10.67
CA ARG A 171 -5.69 9.08 9.67
C ARG A 171 -5.45 10.56 9.41
N ASP A 172 -6.52 11.32 9.14
CA ASP A 172 -6.43 12.75 8.79
C ASP A 172 -5.83 13.55 9.96
N HIS A 173 -6.24 13.25 11.19
CA HIS A 173 -5.65 13.86 12.38
C HIS A 173 -4.14 13.58 12.51
N MET A 174 -3.72 12.34 12.23
CA MET A 174 -2.31 11.96 12.29
C MET A 174 -1.49 12.69 11.23
N VAL A 175 -2.00 12.80 9.99
CA VAL A 175 -1.34 13.48 8.88
C VAL A 175 -1.29 15.00 9.12
N GLU A 176 -2.40 15.62 9.54
CA GLU A 176 -2.46 17.04 9.87
C GLU A 176 -1.46 17.45 10.96
N LYS A 177 -1.32 16.61 12.00
CA LYS A 177 -0.31 16.81 13.04
C LYS A 177 1.11 16.78 12.49
N GLN A 178 1.40 15.91 11.52
CA GLN A 178 2.72 15.92 10.86
C GLN A 178 2.89 17.14 9.97
N LEU A 179 1.90 17.50 9.14
CA LEU A 179 1.96 18.69 8.30
C LEU A 179 2.25 19.95 9.11
N THR A 180 1.56 20.13 10.24
CA THR A 180 1.77 21.26 11.16
C THR A 180 3.22 21.32 11.66
N ARG A 181 3.77 20.18 12.10
CA ARG A 181 5.19 20.09 12.54
C ARG A 181 6.18 20.40 11.43
N HIS A 182 5.90 19.99 10.19
CA HIS A 182 6.77 20.31 9.07
C HIS A 182 6.73 21.82 8.81
N LYS A 183 5.55 22.45 8.80
CA LYS A 183 5.40 23.91 8.63
C LYS A 183 6.15 24.71 9.70
N GLU A 184 6.10 24.29 10.96
CA GLU A 184 6.80 24.94 12.08
C GLU A 184 8.32 24.84 11.98
N SER A 185 8.83 23.77 11.38
CA SER A 185 10.28 23.47 11.31
C SER A 185 10.87 23.65 9.91
N MET A 186 10.10 24.17 8.96
CA MET A 186 10.49 24.31 7.57
C MET A 186 11.48 25.46 7.38
N VAL A 187 12.53 25.22 6.60
CA VAL A 187 13.49 26.25 6.18
C VAL A 187 13.34 26.49 4.68
N ALA A 188 13.15 27.74 4.28
CA ALA A 188 12.95 28.09 2.88
C ALA A 188 14.16 27.67 2.02
N GLY A 189 13.89 26.98 0.90
CA GLY A 189 14.93 26.52 -0.04
C GLY A 189 15.65 25.23 0.36
N GLN A 190 15.27 24.60 1.48
CA GLN A 190 15.78 23.31 1.92
C GLN A 190 14.61 22.35 2.16
N TRP A 191 14.77 21.07 1.84
CA TRP A 191 13.76 20.04 2.11
C TRP A 191 14.41 18.81 2.73
N ARG A 192 13.79 18.28 3.78
CA ARG A 192 14.25 17.06 4.45
C ARG A 192 13.59 15.80 3.90
N ASP A 193 12.36 15.94 3.44
CA ASP A 193 11.47 14.87 3.02
C ASP A 193 10.48 15.36 1.94
N MET A 194 9.63 14.46 1.46
CA MET A 194 8.63 14.77 0.44
C MET A 194 7.60 15.80 0.91
N THR A 195 7.26 15.83 2.22
CA THR A 195 6.28 16.77 2.76
C THR A 195 6.80 18.19 2.71
N ASP A 196 8.04 18.42 3.17
CA ASP A 196 8.71 19.73 3.05
C ASP A 196 8.76 20.20 1.58
N TYR A 197 9.10 19.30 0.66
CA TYR A 197 9.17 19.61 -0.77
C TYR A 197 7.81 20.05 -1.32
N MET A 198 6.75 19.30 -1.01
CA MET A 198 5.39 19.63 -1.46
C MET A 198 4.86 20.93 -0.83
N LEU A 199 5.12 21.16 0.46
CA LEU A 199 4.71 22.37 1.16
C LEU A 199 5.34 23.64 0.57
N GLN A 200 6.58 23.56 0.07
CA GLN A 200 7.22 24.70 -0.61
C GLN A 200 6.51 25.10 -1.90
N GLY A 201 5.80 24.18 -2.56
CA GLY A 201 5.00 24.44 -3.75
C GLY A 201 3.61 25.02 -3.47
N VAL A 202 3.14 24.96 -2.22
CA VAL A 202 1.83 25.51 -1.81
C VAL A 202 1.85 27.03 -1.94
N GLY A 203 0.79 27.60 -2.51
CA GLY A 203 0.64 29.06 -2.63
C GLY A 203 1.58 29.74 -3.64
N ARG A 204 2.46 29.00 -4.32
CA ARG A 204 3.19 29.54 -5.48
C ARG A 204 2.22 29.62 -6.67
N GLN A 205 2.01 30.81 -7.21
CA GLN A 205 1.35 30.94 -8.52
C GLN A 205 2.25 30.30 -9.57
N ARG A 206 1.73 29.32 -10.32
CA ARG A 206 2.40 28.86 -11.53
C ARG A 206 2.33 30.01 -12.53
N VAL A 207 3.50 30.40 -13.05
CA VAL A 207 3.64 31.48 -14.04
C VAL A 207 2.95 31.11 -15.35
N GLU A 208 2.73 29.82 -15.62
CA GLU A 208 2.06 29.32 -16.81
C GLU A 208 1.02 28.24 -16.46
N GLU A 209 -0.23 28.55 -16.84
CA GLU A 209 -1.36 27.67 -17.20
C GLU A 209 -2.02 26.77 -16.13
N GLY A 210 -3.21 27.21 -15.66
CA GLY A 210 -4.23 26.38 -15.02
C GLY A 210 -5.05 27.13 -13.95
N PRO A 211 -6.38 26.94 -13.84
CA PRO A 211 -7.22 27.68 -12.87
C PRO A 211 -7.10 27.19 -11.41
N GLY A 212 -6.19 26.25 -11.10
CA GLY A 212 -6.09 25.64 -9.77
C GLY A 212 -4.77 25.95 -9.06
N GLN A 213 -4.84 26.57 -7.89
CA GLN A 213 -3.68 26.73 -7.00
C GLN A 213 -3.45 25.45 -6.18
N LEU A 214 -2.19 25.11 -5.94
CA LEU A 214 -1.84 24.01 -5.04
C LEU A 214 -2.12 24.44 -3.60
N LEU A 215 -3.22 23.93 -3.06
CA LEU A 215 -3.64 24.07 -1.66
C LEU A 215 -3.00 23.02 -0.74
N GLU A 216 -2.92 23.33 0.55
CA GLU A 216 -2.44 22.42 1.60
C GLU A 216 -3.21 21.09 1.66
N GLY A 217 -4.52 21.12 1.37
CA GLY A 217 -5.33 19.89 1.26
C GLY A 217 -4.83 18.91 0.20
N HIS A 218 -4.19 19.39 -0.88
CA HIS A 218 -3.58 18.51 -1.87
C HIS A 218 -2.31 17.85 -1.34
N VAL A 219 -1.51 18.58 -0.54
CA VAL A 219 -0.33 18.01 0.12
C VAL A 219 -0.76 16.95 1.12
N HIS A 220 -1.78 17.25 1.93
CA HIS A 220 -2.37 16.29 2.87
C HIS A 220 -2.77 14.99 2.16
N MET A 221 -3.56 15.08 1.08
CA MET A 221 -4.01 13.88 0.37
C MET A 221 -2.86 13.15 -0.34
N SER A 222 -1.89 13.88 -0.90
CA SER A 222 -0.71 13.26 -1.52
C SER A 222 0.10 12.46 -0.51
N VAL A 223 0.24 12.96 0.72
CA VAL A 223 0.88 12.23 1.82
C VAL A 223 0.08 10.98 2.16
N VAL A 224 -1.25 11.09 2.31
CA VAL A 224 -2.13 9.93 2.55
C VAL A 224 -1.94 8.85 1.48
N ASP A 225 -1.94 9.22 0.20
CA ASP A 225 -1.80 8.30 -0.93
C ASP A 225 -0.43 7.59 -0.92
N LEU A 226 0.64 8.34 -0.63
CA LEU A 226 2.00 7.77 -0.51
C LEU A 226 2.06 6.71 0.60
N PHE A 227 1.43 6.96 1.75
CA PHE A 227 1.42 6.02 2.87
C PHE A 227 0.67 4.74 2.58
N ILE A 228 -0.57 4.88 2.11
CA ILE A 228 -1.45 3.74 1.82
C ILE A 228 -0.83 2.92 0.68
N GLY A 229 -0.43 3.58 -0.40
CA GLY A 229 0.13 2.93 -1.57
C GLY A 229 1.51 2.34 -1.35
N GLY A 230 2.38 3.01 -0.58
CA GLY A 230 3.79 2.63 -0.41
C GLY A 230 4.05 1.51 0.61
N THR A 231 3.08 1.18 1.45
CA THR A 231 3.23 0.18 2.51
C THR A 231 2.87 -1.23 2.00
N GLU A 232 1.58 -1.50 1.81
CA GLU A 232 1.10 -2.86 1.56
C GLU A 232 1.52 -3.41 0.20
N THR A 233 1.64 -2.55 -0.81
CA THR A 233 1.88 -3.04 -2.17
C THR A 233 3.25 -3.69 -2.33
N THR A 234 4.28 -3.02 -1.84
CA THR A 234 5.67 -3.50 -1.86
C THR A 234 5.82 -4.69 -0.91
N ALA A 235 5.18 -4.65 0.27
CA ALA A 235 5.22 -5.74 1.22
C ALA A 235 4.62 -7.04 0.66
N SER A 236 3.47 -6.94 -0.01
CA SER A 236 2.82 -8.07 -0.66
C SER A 236 3.68 -8.65 -1.79
N THR A 237 4.33 -7.80 -2.59
CA THR A 237 5.29 -8.24 -3.63
C THR A 237 6.46 -9.02 -3.02
N LEU A 238 7.05 -8.53 -1.93
CA LEU A 238 8.13 -9.22 -1.23
C LEU A 238 7.67 -10.56 -0.64
N SER A 239 6.46 -10.61 -0.08
CA SER A 239 5.86 -11.87 0.40
C SER A 239 5.66 -12.87 -0.72
N TRP A 240 5.16 -12.45 -1.88
CA TRP A 240 5.05 -13.33 -3.06
C TRP A 240 6.40 -13.81 -3.56
N ALA A 241 7.41 -12.93 -3.60
CA ALA A 241 8.77 -13.32 -3.98
C ALA A 241 9.32 -14.43 -3.07
N VAL A 242 9.17 -14.29 -1.74
CA VAL A 242 9.55 -15.35 -0.80
C VAL A 242 8.75 -16.62 -1.04
N ALA A 243 7.44 -16.53 -1.23
CA ALA A 243 6.60 -17.69 -1.52
C ALA A 243 7.06 -18.44 -2.78
N PHE A 244 7.30 -17.73 -3.89
CA PHE A 244 7.81 -18.34 -5.12
C PHE A 244 9.17 -18.99 -4.95
N LEU A 245 10.10 -18.35 -4.25
CA LEU A 245 11.43 -18.91 -3.99
C LEU A 245 11.39 -20.15 -3.09
N LEU A 246 10.45 -20.24 -2.14
CA LEU A 246 10.23 -21.45 -1.35
C LEU A 246 9.72 -22.62 -2.20
N HIS A 247 8.95 -22.34 -3.25
CA HIS A 247 8.49 -23.34 -4.21
C HIS A 247 9.53 -23.68 -5.30
N HIS A 248 10.54 -22.82 -5.50
CA HIS A 248 11.57 -22.94 -6.54
C HIS A 248 12.99 -22.82 -5.93
N PRO A 249 13.40 -23.77 -5.06
CA PRO A 249 14.68 -23.71 -4.37
C PRO A 249 15.89 -23.70 -5.32
N GLU A 250 15.75 -24.23 -6.53
CA GLU A 250 16.76 -24.16 -7.59
C GLU A 250 17.01 -22.74 -8.08
N ILE A 251 15.97 -21.89 -8.16
CA ILE A 251 16.10 -20.47 -8.47
C ILE A 251 16.72 -19.73 -7.29
N GLN A 252 16.29 -20.03 -6.06
CA GLN A 252 16.89 -19.46 -4.85
C GLN A 252 18.41 -19.71 -4.80
N ARG A 253 18.86 -20.94 -5.09
CA ARG A 253 20.28 -21.27 -5.14
C ARG A 253 21.02 -20.50 -6.23
N ARG A 254 20.46 -20.39 -7.43
CA ARG A 254 21.07 -19.62 -8.54
C ARG A 254 21.18 -18.13 -8.21
N LEU A 255 20.19 -17.57 -7.51
CA LEU A 255 20.24 -16.18 -7.03
C LEU A 255 21.34 -15.98 -5.98
N GLN A 256 21.52 -16.94 -5.06
CA GLN A 256 22.62 -16.92 -4.10
C GLN A 256 23.97 -16.99 -4.81
N GLU A 257 24.13 -17.88 -5.80
CA GLU A 257 25.35 -17.94 -6.63
C GLU A 257 25.62 -16.64 -7.39
N GLU A 258 24.57 -16.00 -7.94
CA GLU A 258 24.69 -14.69 -8.60
C GLU A 258 25.17 -13.62 -7.60
N LEU A 259 24.59 -13.58 -6.41
CA LEU A 259 25.00 -12.65 -5.36
C LEU A 259 26.41 -12.92 -4.84
N ASP A 260 26.79 -14.19 -4.65
CA ASP A 260 28.11 -14.60 -4.15
C ASP A 260 29.22 -14.28 -5.15
N ARG A 261 28.93 -14.28 -6.47
CA ARG A 261 29.89 -13.81 -7.48
C ARG A 261 30.17 -12.31 -7.34
N GLU A 262 29.15 -11.54 -7.00
CA GLU A 262 29.24 -10.08 -6.88
C GLU A 262 29.69 -9.61 -5.49
N LEU A 263 29.55 -10.44 -4.45
CA LEU A 263 29.83 -10.13 -3.03
C LEU A 263 30.87 -11.04 -2.35
N GLY A 264 31.35 -12.07 -3.04
CA GLY A 264 32.19 -13.13 -2.44
C GLY A 264 33.60 -12.69 -2.04
N PRO A 265 34.40 -13.59 -1.44
CA PRO A 265 35.76 -13.31 -1.00
C PRO A 265 36.66 -12.95 -2.21
N GLY A 266 36.87 -11.66 -2.45
CA GLY A 266 37.55 -11.13 -3.64
C GLY A 266 36.74 -10.09 -4.44
N ALA A 267 35.46 -9.91 -4.11
CA ALA A 267 34.61 -8.89 -4.68
C ALA A 267 35.03 -7.48 -4.24
N SER A 268 34.82 -6.51 -5.14
CA SER A 268 35.16 -5.09 -4.91
C SER A 268 34.24 -4.38 -3.91
N CYS A 269 33.12 -5.00 -3.52
CA CYS A 269 32.09 -4.36 -2.68
C CYS A 269 31.58 -5.27 -1.57
N SER A 270 31.43 -4.70 -0.36
CA SER A 270 30.83 -5.37 0.81
C SER A 270 29.30 -5.39 0.78
N ARG A 271 28.66 -4.72 -0.21
CA ARG A 271 27.20 -4.62 -0.34
C ARG A 271 26.80 -4.25 -1.77
N VAL A 272 25.76 -4.90 -2.30
CA VAL A 272 25.14 -4.52 -3.58
C VAL A 272 24.37 -3.22 -3.37
N THR A 273 24.63 -2.22 -4.21
CA THR A 273 23.82 -1.00 -4.25
C THR A 273 22.82 -1.07 -5.41
N TYR A 274 21.80 -0.22 -5.39
CA TYR A 274 20.83 -0.17 -6.51
C TYR A 274 21.49 0.14 -7.87
N LYS A 275 22.65 0.82 -7.86
CA LYS A 275 23.42 1.11 -9.09
C LYS A 275 23.98 -0.17 -9.73
N ASP A 276 24.21 -1.20 -8.93
CA ASP A 276 24.76 -2.49 -9.38
C ASP A 276 23.69 -3.41 -9.99
N ARG A 277 22.41 -2.99 -10.04
CA ARG A 277 21.30 -3.84 -10.52
C ARG A 277 21.56 -4.50 -11.87
N ALA A 278 22.29 -3.84 -12.78
CA ALA A 278 22.61 -4.39 -14.10
C ALA A 278 23.50 -5.64 -14.03
N ARG A 279 24.22 -5.84 -12.92
CA ARG A 279 25.07 -7.02 -12.64
C ARG A 279 24.29 -8.19 -12.04
N LEU A 280 23.01 -8.00 -11.71
CA LEU A 280 22.12 -9.01 -11.14
C LEU A 280 20.94 -9.32 -12.08
N PRO A 281 21.20 -9.82 -13.30
CA PRO A 281 20.16 -10.07 -14.29
C PRO A 281 19.13 -11.10 -13.81
N LEU A 282 19.54 -12.17 -13.12
CA LEU A 282 18.61 -13.18 -12.63
C LEU A 282 17.71 -12.59 -11.54
N LEU A 283 18.25 -11.84 -10.59
CA LEU A 283 17.44 -11.16 -9.57
C LEU A 283 16.40 -10.22 -10.19
N ASN A 284 16.78 -9.42 -11.20
CA ASN A 284 15.84 -8.54 -11.87
C ASN A 284 14.76 -9.33 -12.62
N ALA A 285 15.13 -10.43 -13.28
CA ALA A 285 14.18 -11.30 -13.97
C ALA A 285 13.21 -11.95 -12.98
N THR A 286 13.69 -12.45 -11.84
CA THR A 286 12.84 -12.99 -10.77
C THR A 286 11.85 -11.95 -10.26
N ILE A 287 12.29 -10.70 -10.00
CA ILE A 287 11.38 -9.62 -9.56
C ILE A 287 10.32 -9.34 -10.63
N ALA A 288 10.72 -9.26 -11.91
CA ALA A 288 9.79 -9.06 -13.01
C ALA A 288 8.77 -10.20 -13.11
N GLU A 289 9.19 -11.43 -12.90
CA GLU A 289 8.35 -12.63 -12.98
C GLU A 289 7.36 -12.73 -11.82
N VAL A 290 7.77 -12.36 -10.61
CA VAL A 290 6.85 -12.18 -9.47
C VAL A 290 5.76 -11.16 -9.82
N LEU A 291 6.14 -10.02 -10.40
CA LEU A 291 5.18 -8.97 -10.79
C LEU A 291 4.29 -9.38 -11.96
N ARG A 292 4.78 -10.22 -12.88
CA ARG A 292 4.00 -10.78 -14.00
C ARG A 292 2.92 -11.71 -13.48
N LEU A 293 3.30 -12.72 -12.70
CA LEU A 293 2.39 -13.75 -12.19
C LEU A 293 1.46 -13.27 -11.08
N ARG A 294 1.94 -12.37 -10.22
CA ARG A 294 1.19 -11.84 -9.07
C ARG A 294 1.26 -10.32 -9.04
N PRO A 295 0.64 -9.63 -10.02
CA PRO A 295 0.49 -8.19 -9.96
C PRO A 295 -0.34 -7.83 -8.73
N VAL A 296 0.18 -6.95 -7.88
CA VAL A 296 -0.44 -6.62 -6.60
C VAL A 296 -1.83 -6.00 -6.75
N VAL A 297 -2.05 -5.29 -7.86
CA VAL A 297 -3.34 -4.68 -8.23
C VAL A 297 -3.80 -5.29 -9.57
N PRO A 298 -4.38 -6.51 -9.57
CA PRO A 298 -4.59 -7.30 -10.78
C PRO A 298 -5.56 -6.66 -11.80
N LEU A 299 -6.42 -5.74 -11.35
CA LEU A 299 -7.38 -5.01 -12.19
C LEU A 299 -7.06 -3.50 -12.30
N ALA A 300 -5.84 -3.10 -11.91
CA ALA A 300 -5.45 -1.70 -11.74
C ALA A 300 -6.48 -0.90 -10.90
N LEU A 301 -6.49 0.44 -11.05
CA LEU A 301 -7.60 1.27 -10.63
C LEU A 301 -8.52 1.50 -11.83
N PRO A 302 -9.85 1.63 -11.66
CA PRO A 302 -10.70 1.85 -12.83
C PRO A 302 -10.46 3.24 -13.44
N HIS A 303 -10.38 3.28 -14.77
CA HIS A 303 -10.21 4.50 -15.55
C HIS A 303 -11.58 5.06 -15.95
N ARG A 304 -11.64 6.36 -16.22
CA ARG A 304 -12.83 7.00 -16.82
C ARG A 304 -12.42 7.76 -18.09
N THR A 305 -13.14 7.55 -19.18
CA THR A 305 -12.90 8.30 -20.42
C THR A 305 -13.21 9.78 -20.23
N THR A 306 -12.27 10.64 -20.64
CA THR A 306 -12.36 12.10 -20.50
C THR A 306 -12.95 12.80 -21.72
N ARG A 307 -13.07 12.09 -22.83
CA ARG A 307 -13.70 12.50 -24.09
C ARG A 307 -14.11 11.24 -24.87
N PRO A 308 -15.00 11.35 -25.88
CA PRO A 308 -15.27 10.25 -26.79
C PRO A 308 -13.98 9.77 -27.46
N SER A 309 -13.79 8.46 -27.52
CA SER A 309 -12.57 7.84 -28.06
C SER A 309 -12.91 6.45 -28.65
N SER A 310 -11.90 5.69 -29.06
CA SER A 310 -12.07 4.31 -29.51
C SER A 310 -10.96 3.40 -28.98
N ILE A 311 -11.28 2.12 -28.73
CA ILE A 311 -10.31 1.08 -28.36
C ILE A 311 -10.54 -0.11 -29.31
N PHE A 312 -9.49 -0.57 -30.02
CA PHE A 312 -9.58 -1.66 -31.01
C PHE A 312 -10.71 -1.51 -32.06
N GLY A 313 -10.99 -0.26 -32.48
CA GLY A 313 -12.05 0.03 -33.45
C GLY A 313 -13.47 0.08 -32.88
N TYR A 314 -13.63 -0.08 -31.55
CA TYR A 314 -14.89 0.11 -30.86
C TYR A 314 -14.99 1.53 -30.29
N ASP A 315 -16.09 2.22 -30.55
CA ASP A 315 -16.34 3.55 -30.00
C ASP A 315 -16.65 3.47 -28.50
N ILE A 316 -15.93 4.28 -27.72
CA ILE A 316 -16.07 4.40 -26.27
C ILE A 316 -16.54 5.82 -25.94
N PRO A 317 -17.78 5.99 -25.44
CA PRO A 317 -18.31 7.29 -25.04
C PRO A 317 -17.50 7.95 -23.92
N GLU A 318 -17.64 9.26 -23.79
CA GLU A 318 -17.15 10.01 -22.62
C GLU A 318 -17.83 9.54 -21.33
N GLY A 319 -17.10 9.53 -20.22
CA GLY A 319 -17.62 9.16 -18.91
C GLY A 319 -17.72 7.65 -18.66
N MET A 320 -17.36 6.81 -19.63
CA MET A 320 -17.36 5.36 -19.49
C MET A 320 -16.22 4.89 -18.58
N VAL A 321 -16.53 3.95 -17.68
CA VAL A 321 -15.55 3.30 -16.81
C VAL A 321 -14.88 2.14 -17.56
N VAL A 322 -13.55 2.11 -17.53
CA VAL A 322 -12.72 1.07 -18.16
C VAL A 322 -11.88 0.40 -17.08
N ILE A 323 -11.94 -0.93 -16.97
CA ILE A 323 -11.18 -1.71 -15.99
C ILE A 323 -10.05 -2.46 -16.71
N PRO A 324 -8.78 -2.09 -16.51
CA PRO A 324 -7.65 -2.80 -17.09
C PRO A 324 -7.40 -4.13 -16.39
N ASN A 325 -7.66 -5.25 -17.05
CA ASN A 325 -7.34 -6.58 -16.51
C ASN A 325 -5.85 -6.91 -16.69
N LEU A 326 -4.99 -6.41 -15.79
CA LEU A 326 -3.54 -6.63 -15.84
C LEU A 326 -3.19 -8.11 -15.68
N GLN A 327 -3.83 -8.80 -14.72
CA GLN A 327 -3.56 -10.22 -14.49
C GLN A 327 -3.94 -11.06 -15.71
N GLY A 328 -5.08 -10.77 -16.34
CA GLY A 328 -5.47 -11.43 -17.60
C GLY A 328 -4.45 -11.19 -18.71
N ALA A 329 -4.01 -9.94 -18.89
CA ALA A 329 -3.00 -9.61 -19.90
C ALA A 329 -1.64 -10.27 -19.63
N HIS A 330 -1.22 -10.38 -18.37
CA HIS A 330 0.03 -11.06 -18.00
C HIS A 330 -0.04 -12.59 -18.15
N LEU A 331 -1.24 -13.16 -18.23
CA LEU A 331 -1.49 -14.58 -18.43
C LEU A 331 -1.87 -14.94 -19.88
N ASP A 332 -1.74 -13.99 -20.81
CA ASP A 332 -2.06 -14.20 -22.22
C ASP A 332 -1.05 -15.13 -22.90
N GLU A 333 -1.51 -16.32 -23.29
CA GLU A 333 -0.73 -17.35 -24.00
C GLU A 333 -0.20 -16.89 -25.37
N THR A 334 -0.80 -15.84 -25.96
CA THR A 334 -0.32 -15.27 -27.22
C THR A 334 0.94 -14.42 -27.07
N VAL A 335 1.21 -13.95 -25.83
CA VAL A 335 2.37 -13.13 -25.48
C VAL A 335 3.40 -13.94 -24.68
N TRP A 336 2.94 -14.85 -23.81
CA TRP A 336 3.77 -15.66 -22.93
C TRP A 336 3.50 -17.15 -23.17
N GLU A 337 4.51 -17.94 -23.57
CA GLU A 337 4.32 -19.35 -23.96
C GLU A 337 3.81 -20.25 -22.82
N GLN A 338 4.29 -20.03 -21.59
CA GLN A 338 3.88 -20.77 -20.39
C GLN A 338 3.45 -19.79 -19.29
N PRO A 339 2.31 -19.09 -19.47
CA PRO A 339 1.98 -17.93 -18.65
C PRO A 339 1.71 -18.26 -17.18
N HIS A 340 1.41 -19.51 -16.86
CA HIS A 340 1.10 -19.96 -15.52
C HIS A 340 2.32 -20.49 -14.75
N GLU A 341 3.47 -20.67 -15.41
CA GLU A 341 4.71 -21.13 -14.81
C GLU A 341 5.55 -19.93 -14.34
N PHE A 342 6.36 -20.14 -13.28
CA PHE A 342 7.27 -19.16 -12.68
C PHE A 342 8.69 -19.32 -13.20
#